data_AF-A0A7C7UI30-F1
#
_entry.id   AF-A0A7C7UI30-F1
#
_cell.length_a   1.000
_cell.length_b   1.000
_cell.length_c   1.000
_cell.angle_alpha   90.00
_cell.angle_beta   90.00
_cell.angle_gamma   90.00
#
_symmetry.space_group_name_H-M   'P 1'
#
loop_
_entity.id
_entity.type
_entity.pdbx_description
1 polymer ?
#
loop_
_entity_poly.entity_id
_entity_poly.type
_entity_poly.pdbx_seq_one_letter_code
_entity_poly.pdbx_strand_id
1 'polypeptide(L)' 'MPGAVIAIQTFGDFLGFNPYLHVLCSDGCFSRQGMFRVAPRFETRQLEEIFGHKVFKMLLSKGKITEDLVDMLISWRH' A
#
# COMPACT_ATOMS: atom_id res chain seq x y z
N MET A 1 18.47 4.77 6.16
CA MET A 1 17.71 4.78 4.90
C MET A 1 17.27 3.36 4.58
N PRO A 2 15.96 3.11 4.41
CA PRO A 2 15.44 1.86 3.86
C PRO A 2 15.57 1.85 2.32
N GLY A 3 15.50 0.67 1.73
CA GLY A 3 15.41 0.47 0.28
C GLY A 3 14.11 -0.23 -0.11
N ALA A 4 13.58 0.07 -1.29
CA ALA A 4 12.43 -0.64 -1.84
C ALA A 4 12.49 -0.68 -3.38
N VAL A 5 12.01 -1.78 -3.96
CA VAL A 5 11.73 -1.93 -5.39
C VAL A 5 10.25 -2.28 -5.52
N ILE A 6 9.58 -1.64 -6.47
CA ILE A 6 8.13 -1.77 -6.67
C ILE A 6 7.89 -2.16 -8.12
N ALA A 7 7.13 -3.24 -8.32
CA ALA A 7 6.63 -3.63 -9.64
C ALA A 7 5.10 -3.49 -9.66
N ILE A 8 4.58 -3.03 -10.80
CA ILE A 8 3.14 -2.86 -11.03
C ILE A 8 2.64 -4.07 -11.82
N GLN A 9 1.52 -4.65 -11.37
CA GLN A 9 0.79 -5.66 -12.12
C GLN A 9 -0.68 -5.23 -12.24
N THR A 10 -1.28 -5.41 -13.42
CA THR A 10 -2.65 -4.94 -13.71
C THR A 10 -3.66 -6.06 -13.93
N PHE A 11 -3.20 -7.31 -13.99
CA PHE A 11 -4.03 -8.47 -14.25
C PHE A 11 -4.07 -9.41 -13.04
N GLY A 12 -5.27 -9.93 -12.76
CA GLY A 12 -5.50 -11.02 -11.81
C GLY A 12 -5.76 -12.35 -12.55
N ASP A 13 -6.48 -13.25 -11.89
CA ASP A 13 -6.89 -14.51 -12.50
C ASP A 13 -7.74 -14.27 -13.75
N PHE A 14 -7.60 -15.16 -14.75
CA PHE A 14 -8.32 -15.11 -16.03
C PHE A 14 -8.19 -13.77 -16.79
N LEU A 15 -7.07 -13.04 -16.62
CA LEU A 15 -6.84 -11.72 -17.23
C LEU A 15 -7.84 -10.64 -16.78
N GLY A 16 -8.54 -10.84 -15.66
CA GLY A 16 -9.39 -9.82 -15.06
C GLY A 16 -8.57 -8.60 -14.63
N PHE A 17 -9.12 -7.40 -14.80
CA PHE A 17 -8.47 -6.17 -14.33
C PHE A 17 -8.36 -6.19 -12.81
N ASN A 18 -7.13 -6.24 -12.31
CA ASN A 18 -6.80 -6.25 -10.89
C ASN A 18 -5.45 -5.54 -10.71
N PRO A 19 -5.45 -4.21 -10.54
CA PRO A 19 -4.22 -3.45 -10.34
C PRO A 19 -3.69 -3.60 -8.91
N TYR A 20 -2.47 -4.11 -8.78
CA TYR A 20 -1.77 -4.22 -7.50
C TYR A 20 -0.26 -4.01 -7.66
N LEU A 21 0.41 -3.88 -6.52
CA LEU A 21 1.84 -3.62 -6.42
C LEU A 21 2.54 -4.81 -5.75
N HIS A 22 3.63 -5.27 -6.35
CA HIS A 22 4.60 -6.13 -5.68
C HIS A 22 5.70 -5.25 -5.12
N VAL A 23 5.82 -5.22 -3.79
CA VAL A 23 6.80 -4.39 -3.09
C VAL A 23 7.81 -5.29 -2.40
N LEU A 24 9.08 -5.20 -2.81
CA LEU A 24 10.21 -5.77 -2.09
C LEU A 24 10.91 -4.65 -1.36
N CYS A 25 10.89 -4.69 -0.02
CA CYS A 25 11.54 -3.71 0.83
C CYS A 25 12.64 -4.36 1.69
N SER A 26 13.63 -3.56 2.07
CA SER A 26 14.64 -4.00 3.04
C SER A 26 14.00 -4.22 4.41
N ASP A 27 14.36 -5.31 5.07
CA ASP A 27 13.93 -5.64 6.45
C ASP A 27 14.68 -4.78 7.49
N GLY A 28 14.58 -3.45 7.35
CA GLY A 28 15.33 -2.50 8.16
C GLY A 28 15.91 -1.34 7.39
N CYS A 29 16.80 -0.59 8.04
CA CYS A 29 17.44 0.57 7.43
C CYS A 29 18.80 0.90 8.07
N PHE A 30 19.65 1.60 7.32
CA PHE A 30 20.91 2.14 7.85
C PHE A 30 20.71 3.41 8.68
N SER A 31 21.37 3.54 9.83
CA SER A 31 21.46 4.80 10.56
C SER A 31 22.37 5.80 9.83
N ARG A 32 22.39 7.05 10.28
CA ARG A 32 23.34 8.06 9.77
C ARG A 32 24.80 7.69 10.01
N GLN A 33 25.08 6.79 10.96
CA GLN A 33 26.43 6.28 11.24
C GLN A 33 26.77 5.02 10.42
N GLY A 34 25.92 4.63 9.46
CA GLY A 34 26.17 3.46 8.61
C GLY A 34 25.88 2.11 9.26
N MET A 35 25.27 2.08 10.45
CA MET A 35 24.88 0.84 11.11
C MET A 35 23.50 0.38 10.62
N PHE A 36 23.38 -0.86 10.16
CA PHE A 36 22.09 -1.44 9.79
C PHE A 36 21.28 -1.81 11.03
N ARG A 37 19.98 -1.47 11.03
CA ARG A 37 19.02 -1.87 12.06
C ARG A 37 17.85 -2.60 11.41
N VAL A 38 17.56 -3.80 11.90
CA VAL A 38 16.42 -4.61 11.47
C VAL A 38 15.11 -3.92 11.87
N ALA A 39 14.10 -4.00 11.02
CA ALA A 39 12.79 -3.45 11.35
C ALA A 39 12.16 -4.21 12.54
N PRO A 40 11.51 -3.52 13.48
CA PRO A 40 10.68 -4.22 14.45
C PRO A 40 9.52 -4.91 13.72
N ARG A 41 9.00 -6.00 14.29
CA ARG A 41 7.75 -6.58 13.80
C ARG A 41 6.65 -5.53 13.89
N PHE A 42 5.84 -5.44 12.83
CA PHE A 42 4.69 -4.56 12.76
C PHE A 42 3.46 -5.34 12.34
N GLU A 43 2.30 -4.83 12.72
CA GLU A 43 1.01 -5.39 12.35
C GLU A 43 0.67 -4.98 10.91
N THR A 44 0.49 -5.96 10.02
CA THR A 44 0.20 -5.72 8.60
C THR A 44 -1.12 -4.98 8.40
N ARG A 45 -2.09 -5.19 9.29
CA ARG A 45 -3.39 -4.49 9.27
C ARG A 45 -3.26 -2.97 9.33
N GLN A 46 -2.30 -2.45 10.10
CA GLN A 46 -2.08 -1.00 10.18
C GLN A 46 -1.57 -0.44 8.84
N LEU A 47 -0.72 -1.21 8.13
CA LEU A 47 -0.26 -0.84 6.80
C LEU A 47 -1.39 -0.87 5.78
N GLU A 48 -2.29 -1.85 5.86
CA GLU A 48 -3.47 -1.96 5.01
C GLU A 48 -4.38 -0.72 5.15
N GLU A 49 -4.68 -0.33 6.39
CA GLU A 49 -5.51 0.86 6.68
C GLU A 49 -4.86 2.14 6.14
N ILE A 50 -3.55 2.31 6.34
CA ILE A 50 -2.79 3.45 5.79
C ILE A 50 -2.81 3.42 4.26
N PHE A 51 -2.58 2.27 3.64
CA PHE A 51 -2.58 2.12 2.19
C PHE A 51 -3.95 2.49 1.61
N GLY A 52 -5.04 1.92 2.14
CA GLY A 52 -6.39 2.23 1.71
C GLY A 52 -6.70 3.72 1.80
N HIS A 53 -6.41 4.34 2.95
CA HIS A 53 -6.61 5.79 3.13
C HIS A 53 -5.82 6.60 2.08
N LYS A 54 -4.54 6.29 1.84
CA LYS A 54 -3.70 7.03 0.89
C LYS A 54 -4.19 6.87 -0.55
N VAL A 55 -4.63 5.67 -0.93
CA VAL A 55 -5.18 5.39 -2.27
C VAL A 55 -6.50 6.12 -2.47
N PHE A 56 -7.44 6.02 -1.53
CA PHE A 56 -8.72 6.75 -1.63
C PHE A 56 -8.52 8.26 -1.70
N LYS A 57 -7.65 8.81 -0.83
CA LYS A 57 -7.31 10.24 -0.87
C LYS A 57 -6.74 10.67 -2.22
N MET A 58 -5.84 9.86 -2.79
CA MET A 58 -5.29 10.11 -4.13
C MET A 58 -6.38 10.10 -5.20
N LEU A 59 -7.27 9.09 -5.20
CA LEU A 59 -8.31 8.96 -6.22
C LEU A 59 -9.37 10.06 -6.11
N LEU A 60 -9.77 10.44 -4.89
CA LEU A 60 -10.65 11.59 -4.63
C LEU A 60 -10.04 12.89 -5.15
N SER A 61 -8.77 13.17 -4.81
CA SER A 61 -8.08 14.38 -5.29
C SER A 61 -7.97 14.47 -6.82
N LYS A 62 -8.03 13.32 -7.50
CA LYS A 62 -8.01 13.21 -8.97
C LYS A 62 -9.41 13.16 -9.59
N GLY A 63 -10.48 13.26 -8.80
CA GLY A 63 -11.87 13.19 -9.25
C GLY A 63 -12.22 11.84 -9.88
N LYS A 64 -11.56 10.75 -9.48
CA LYS A 64 -11.79 9.40 -10.04
C LYS A 64 -12.85 8.59 -9.30
N ILE A 65 -13.14 8.95 -8.05
CA ILE A 65 -14.17 8.35 -7.19
C ILE A 65 -14.86 9.45 -6.38
N THR A 66 -15.96 9.12 -5.71
CA THR A 66 -16.72 10.00 -4.82
C THR A 66 -16.54 9.61 -3.35
N GLU A 67 -16.88 10.53 -2.43
CA GLU A 67 -16.87 10.25 -0.99
C GLU A 67 -17.86 9.11 -0.64
N ASP A 68 -19.08 9.15 -1.20
CA ASP A 68 -20.08 8.08 -1.03
C ASP A 68 -19.55 6.69 -1.43
N LEU A 69 -18.75 6.61 -2.51
CA LEU A 69 -18.16 5.35 -2.95
C LEU A 69 -17.09 4.86 -1.96
N VAL A 70 -16.31 5.77 -1.38
CA VAL A 70 -15.32 5.44 -0.35
C VAL A 70 -16.01 4.91 0.90
N ASP A 71 -17.07 5.58 1.36
CA ASP A 71 -17.83 5.16 2.54
C ASP A 71 -18.45 3.77 2.34
N MET A 72 -19.01 3.50 1.16
CA MET A 72 -19.51 2.19 0.78
C MET A 72 -18.42 1.11 0.85
N LEU A 73 -17.26 1.36 0.23
CA LEU A 73 -16.13 0.41 0.22
C LEU A 73 -15.57 0.15 1.62
N ILE A 74 -15.47 1.16 2.48
CA ILE A 74 -14.98 1.01 3.87
C ILE A 74 -16.00 0.24 4.72
N SER A 75 -17.30 0.39 4.45
CA SER A 75 -18.36 -0.30 5.19
C SER A 75 -18.44 -1.80 4.89
N TRP A 76 -17.79 -2.25 3.81
CA TRP A 76 -17.87 -3.64 3.37
C TRP A 76 -17.17 -4.58 4.37
N ARG A 77 -17.93 -5.56 4.86
CA ARG A 77 -17.41 -6.66 5.68
C ARG A 77 -17.11 -7.86 4.80
N HIS A 78 -15.85 -8.30 4.83
CA HIS A 78 -15.32 -9.51 4.21
C HIS A 78 -15.36 -10.67 5.21
#